data_AF-S6GBJ7-F1
#
_entry.id   AF-S6GBJ7-F1
#
_cell.length_a   1.000
_cell.length_b   1.000
_cell.length_c   1.000
_cell.angle_alpha   90.00
_cell.angle_beta   90.00
_cell.angle_gamma   90.00
#
_symmetry.space_group_name_H-M   'P 1'
#
loop_
_entity.id
_entity.type
_entity.pdbx_description
1 polymer ?
#
loop_
_entity_poly.entity_id
_entity_poly.type
_entity_poly.pdbx_seq_one_letter_code
_entity_poly.pdbx_strand_id
1 'polypeptide(L)' 'MVVLIDDVVTTGASLQECARVLKNSGAKEVLGLTLARTMS' A
#
# COMPACT_ATOMS: atom_id res chain seq x y z
N MET A 1 3.73 -6.28 -11.63
CA MET A 1 3.34 -6.41 -10.22
C MET A 1 4.26 -5.52 -9.41
N VAL A 2 3.72 -4.65 -8.57
CA VAL A 2 4.47 -3.82 -7.62
C VAL A 2 4.06 -4.20 -6.21
N VAL A 3 5.03 -4.31 -5.30
CA VAL A 3 4.76 -4.58 -3.88
C VAL A 3 5.23 -3.39 -3.07
N LEU A 4 4.29 -2.79 -2.34
CA LEU A 4 4.56 -1.76 -1.34
C LEU A 4 4.86 -2.45 -0.01
N ILE A 5 6.02 -2.16 0.56
CA ILE A 5 6.44 -2.67 1.87
C ILE A 5 6.41 -1.52 2.85
N ASP A 6 5.76 -1.74 3.99
CA ASP A 6 5.73 -0.81 5.12
C ASP A 6 5.89 -1.58 6.44
N ASP A 7 6.31 -0.92 7.52
CA ASP A 7 6.46 -1.59 8.82
C ASP A 7 5.09 -1.75 9.50
N VAL A 8 4.34 -0.67 9.67
CA VAL A 8 3.05 -0.62 10.37
C VAL A 8 2.02 0.14 9.55
N VAL A 9 0.85 -0.47 9.37
CA VAL A 9 -0.32 0.24 8.83
C VAL A 9 -1.28 0.68 9.92
N THR A 10 -1.72 1.94 9.90
CA THR A 10 -2.84 2.42 10.72
C THR A 10 -4.15 2.27 9.94
N THR A 11 -4.62 3.33 9.28
CA THR A 11 -5.84 3.34 8.45
C THR A 11 -5.61 2.77 7.06
N GLY A 12 -4.36 2.72 6.61
CA GLY A 12 -4.00 2.32 5.23
C GLY A 12 -4.04 3.46 4.22
N ALA A 13 -4.35 4.69 4.62
CA ALA A 13 -4.45 5.83 3.70
C ALA A 13 -3.17 6.06 2.87
N SER A 14 -2.00 6.01 3.50
CA SER A 14 -0.71 6.19 2.81
C SER A 14 -0.46 5.11 1.75
N LEU A 15 -0.63 3.83 2.12
CA LEU A 15 -0.46 2.71 1.19
C LEU A 15 -1.47 2.75 0.03
N GLN A 16 -2.71 3.15 0.30
CA GLN A 16 -3.75 3.29 -0.74
C GLN A 16 -3.42 4.42 -1.72
N GLU A 17 -2.93 5.57 -1.22
CA GLU A 17 -2.53 6.68 -2.08
C GLU A 17 -1.34 6.31 -2.97
N CYS A 18 -0.32 5.63 -2.42
CA CYS A 18 0.77 5.08 -3.22
C CYS A 18 0.27 4.08 -4.27
N ALA A 19 -0.62 3.17 -3.89
CA ALA A 19 -1.19 2.21 -4.83
C ALA A 19 -2.01 2.89 -5.94
N ARG A 20 -2.74 3.96 -5.62
CA ARG A 20 -3.49 4.77 -6.60
C ARG A 20 -2.56 5.43 -7.59
N VAL A 21 -1.50 6.10 -7.13
CA VAL A 21 -0.50 6.74 -8.00
C VAL A 21 0.17 5.70 -8.91
N LEU A 22 0.60 4.57 -8.35
CA LEU A 22 1.25 3.51 -9.13
C LEU A 22 0.33 2.92 -10.20
N LYS A 23 -0.94 2.66 -9.86
CA LYS A 23 -1.94 2.19 -10.84
C LYS A 23 -2.18 3.21 -11.94
N ASN A 24 -2.28 4.49 -11.59
CA ASN A 24 -2.43 5.58 -12.56
C ASN A 24 -1.19 5.72 -13.47
N SER A 25 -0.01 5.35 -12.98
CA SER A 25 1.22 5.27 -13.77
C SER A 25 1.36 3.98 -14.60
N GLY A 26 0.33 3.13 -14.64
CA GLY A 26 0.29 1.92 -15.49
C GLY A 26 0.65 0.61 -14.77
N ALA A 27 0.79 0.61 -13.44
CA ALA A 27 0.96 -0.64 -12.71
C ALA A 27 -0.31 -1.50 -12.79
N LYS A 28 -0.21 -2.66 -13.45
CA LYS A 28 -1.34 -3.61 -13.60
C LYS A 28 -1.83 -4.20 -12.28
N GLU A 29 -0.93 -4.31 -11.30
CA GLU A 29 -1.19 -4.92 -10.00
C GLU A 29 -0.28 -4.29 -8.95
N VAL A 30 -0.87 -3.93 -7.80
CA VAL A 30 -0.17 -3.38 -6.64
C VAL A 30 -0.64 -4.12 -5.39
N LEU A 31 0.30 -4.69 -4.64
CA LEU A 31 0.07 -5.37 -3.36
C LEU A 31 0.69 -4.52 -2.22
N GLY A 32 0.03 -4.44 -1.07
CA GLY A 32 0.60 -3.87 0.15
C GLY A 32 0.92 -4.98 1.15
N LEU A 33 2.14 -4.97 1.70
CA LEU A 33 2.57 -5.89 2.76
C LEU A 33 3.12 -5.08 3.93
N THR A 34 2.56 -5.33 5.12
CA THR A 34 2.98 -4.68 6.37
C THR A 34 3.27 -5.69 7.46
N LEU A 35 4.23 -5.40 8.34
CA LEU A 35 4.56 -6.28 9.46
C LEU A 35 3.51 -6.21 10.58
N ALA A 36 2.89 -5.05 10.81
CA ALA A 36 1.84 -4.90 11.80
C ALA A 36 0.71 -3.96 11.34
N ARG A 37 -0.44 -4.06 12.01
CA ARG A 37 -1.57 -3.14 11.84
C ARG A 37 -2.03 -2.60 13.19
N THR A 38 -2.23 -1.30 13.26
CA THR A 38 -2.87 -0.67 14.43
C THR A 38 -4.36 -1.04 14.44
N MET A 39 -4.80 -1.64 15.53
CA MET A 39 -6.21 -1.91 15.82
C MET A 39 -6.71 -0.75 16.70
N SER A 40 -7.49 0.15 16.14
CA SER A 40 -8.15 1.24 16.86
C SER A 40 -9.62 1.26 16.52
#